data_AF-A0A956LEF3-F1
#
_entry.id   AF-A0A956LEF3-F1
#
_cell.length_a   1.000
_cell.length_b   1.000
_cell.length_c   1.000
_cell.angle_alpha   90.00
_cell.angle_beta   90.00
_cell.angle_gamma   90.00
#
_symmetry.space_group_name_H-M   'P 1'
#
loop_
_entity.id
_entity.type
_entity.pdbx_description
1 polymer ?
#
loop_
_entity_poly.entity_id
_entity_poly.type
_entity_poly.pdbx_seq_one_letter_code
_entity_poly.pdbx_strand_id
1 'polypeptide(L)'
;MIGVTALRRAPPWVSFATGSLAGALALSPPPARAGDGPRARTPALFDAAPCVVVIDRALEAALHLEYSIPNEDLEKTDDEVSDGRTHQLLALARQSLALPLWLSDVDVSAAAAVGLLDADKLTPEDVLETHPAWTGRWLRITPDDARLPISFPVAAAGVDWSIADVAPGAYLIDGYTWDPVFNLHSLRWGLIKIVDGPAGDDADLPAALLERSAGALFVTEGEALTLTGCVDALPGTTARAAWAPATYKGEPDWQVFLDPAPVESGPLELEFTPPLGVGSQSVFVRLTLEDPRGREYVAYAPEPIAVLEQLDEETATSEADVTSDASGDGSGTASATGEGTETGAVEDPSSGCACRARETPPRSLAWALALPLLGRRRRRAAASSQRARG
;
A
#
# COMPACT_ATOMS: atom_id res chain seq x y z
N MET A 1 -36.03 98.72 -0.61
CA MET A 1 -35.42 99.50 0.48
C MET A 1 -34.10 98.85 0.84
N ILE A 2 -33.01 99.62 0.79
CA ILE A 2 -31.78 99.56 1.61
C ILE A 2 -31.05 98.20 1.65
N GLY A 3 -29.79 97.97 1.28
CA GLY A 3 -28.59 98.75 0.92
C GLY A 3 -27.45 97.72 0.75
N VAL A 4 -26.47 97.89 -0.16
CA VAL A 4 -25.14 98.49 0.10
C VAL A 4 -24.38 97.72 1.21
N THR A 5 -23.13 97.25 1.16
CA THR A 5 -21.98 97.19 0.25
C THR A 5 -20.88 96.45 1.03
N ALA A 6 -19.89 95.84 0.35
CA ALA A 6 -18.44 95.98 0.63
C ALA A 6 -17.62 94.67 0.56
N LEU A 7 -16.62 94.74 -0.33
CA LEU A 7 -15.42 93.91 -0.41
C LEU A 7 -14.61 93.94 0.90
N ARG A 8 -13.84 92.86 1.14
CA ARG A 8 -12.45 92.94 1.62
C ARG A 8 -11.64 91.69 1.19
N ARG A 9 -10.43 91.93 0.69
CA ARG A 9 -9.40 90.96 0.27
C ARG A 9 -8.47 90.61 1.45
N ALA A 10 -8.14 89.31 1.57
CA ALA A 10 -6.87 88.61 1.93
C ALA A 10 -6.08 89.04 3.21
N PRO A 11 -5.07 88.30 3.74
CA PRO A 11 -4.40 87.08 3.26
C PRO A 11 -4.15 86.04 4.41
N PRO A 12 -3.05 85.27 4.54
CA PRO A 12 -3.15 83.81 4.46
C PRO A 12 -2.52 83.08 5.68
N TRP A 13 -2.57 81.75 5.68
CA TRP A 13 -1.75 80.84 6.52
C TRP A 13 -2.14 80.71 7.99
N VAL A 14 -2.89 79.63 8.29
CA VAL A 14 -2.73 78.92 9.56
C VAL A 14 -2.60 77.43 9.22
N SER A 15 -1.44 76.88 9.58
CA SER A 15 -1.03 75.51 9.37
C SER A 15 -1.98 74.52 10.04
N PHE A 16 -2.56 73.62 9.26
CA PHE A 16 -3.13 72.37 9.78
C PHE A 16 -1.98 71.39 10.01
N ALA A 17 -1.53 71.28 11.26
CA ALA A 17 -0.74 70.14 11.72
C ALA A 17 -1.67 69.18 12.48
N THR A 18 -2.58 68.54 11.76
CA THR A 18 -3.26 67.33 12.25
C THR A 18 -2.33 66.15 11.99
N GLY A 19 -1.70 65.67 13.07
CA GLY A 19 -0.82 64.51 13.06
C GLY A 19 -1.52 63.30 12.48
N SER A 20 -1.06 62.88 11.30
CA SER A 20 -1.33 61.55 10.77
C SER A 20 -0.40 60.58 11.47
N LEU A 21 -0.84 60.02 12.60
CA LEU A 21 -0.27 58.78 13.12
C LEU A 21 -0.73 57.66 12.18
N ALA A 22 -0.07 57.56 11.02
CA ALA A 22 -0.29 56.45 10.10
C ALA A 22 0.16 55.18 10.82
N GLY A 23 -0.84 54.41 11.28
CA GLY A 23 -0.62 53.09 11.84
C GLY A 23 0.07 52.23 10.79
N ALA A 24 1.35 51.97 11.02
CA ALA A 24 2.03 50.82 10.44
C ALA A 24 1.33 49.58 11.02
N LEU A 25 0.22 49.18 10.42
CA LEU A 25 -0.30 47.82 10.51
C LEU A 25 0.82 46.94 10.00
N ALA A 26 1.56 46.36 10.95
CA ALA A 26 2.53 45.32 10.70
C ALA A 26 1.84 44.24 9.88
N LEU A 27 2.15 44.20 8.57
CA LEU A 27 2.01 43.03 7.74
C LEU A 27 3.00 42.00 8.29
N SER A 28 2.69 41.45 9.46
CA SER A 28 3.35 40.24 9.90
C SER A 28 3.06 39.21 8.81
N PRO A 29 4.09 38.64 8.16
CA PRO A 29 3.86 37.52 7.26
C PRO A 29 3.04 36.49 8.03
N PRO A 30 2.04 35.86 7.40
CA PRO A 30 1.34 34.76 8.04
C PRO A 30 2.41 33.79 8.57
N PRO A 31 2.26 33.27 9.80
CA PRO A 31 3.20 32.31 10.33
C PRO A 31 3.38 31.24 9.26
N ALA A 32 4.63 31.02 8.85
CA ALA A 32 4.94 29.95 7.93
C ALA A 32 4.39 28.67 8.56
N ARG A 33 3.34 28.12 7.95
CA ARG A 33 2.81 26.83 8.31
C ARG A 33 3.87 25.82 7.92
N ALA A 34 4.65 25.38 8.90
CA ALA A 34 5.47 24.20 8.76
C ALA A 34 4.52 23.01 8.78
N GLY A 35 3.77 22.86 7.68
CA GLY A 35 2.93 21.70 7.45
C GLY A 35 3.74 20.46 7.65
N ASP A 36 3.08 19.44 8.19
CA ASP A 36 3.66 18.15 8.49
C ASP A 36 4.44 17.67 7.25
N GLY A 37 5.77 17.80 7.33
CA GLY A 37 6.64 17.89 6.17
C GLY A 37 6.77 16.55 5.43
N PRO A 38 7.88 16.32 4.70
CA PRO A 38 8.13 15.04 4.03
C PRO A 38 8.54 13.93 5.04
N ARG A 39 7.84 13.82 6.18
CA ARG A 39 8.05 12.71 7.11
C ARG A 39 7.45 11.43 6.52
N ALA A 40 8.14 10.32 6.74
CA ALA A 40 7.62 9.01 6.36
C ALA A 40 6.29 8.74 7.09
N ARG A 41 5.31 8.22 6.36
CA ARG A 41 4.05 7.78 6.96
C ARG A 41 4.26 6.45 7.67
N THR A 42 3.53 6.25 8.75
CA THR A 42 3.61 5.04 9.56
C THR A 42 2.67 3.99 8.97
N PRO A 43 3.17 2.96 8.24
CA PRO A 43 2.32 1.95 7.62
C PRO A 43 1.66 1.03 8.65
N ALA A 44 0.55 0.40 8.25
CA ALA A 44 0.09 -0.82 8.88
C ALA A 44 0.98 -1.99 8.42
N LEU A 45 1.53 -2.75 9.36
CA LEU A 45 2.38 -3.90 9.08
C LEU A 45 1.63 -5.19 9.37
N PHE A 46 1.51 -6.05 8.38
CA PHE A 46 0.86 -7.34 8.54
C PHE A 46 1.91 -8.45 8.63
N ASP A 47 1.67 -9.41 9.52
CA ASP A 47 2.49 -10.62 9.60
C ASP A 47 2.29 -11.51 8.37
N ALA A 48 3.22 -12.44 8.18
CA ALA A 48 3.11 -13.46 7.15
C ALA A 48 1.85 -14.29 7.35
N ALA A 49 0.93 -14.24 6.38
CA ALA A 49 -0.27 -15.06 6.36
C ALA A 49 -0.14 -16.22 5.35
N PRO A 50 -0.95 -17.29 5.51
CA PRO A 50 -1.13 -18.27 4.43
C PRO A 50 -1.55 -17.58 3.14
N CYS A 51 -1.09 -18.11 2.00
CA CYS A 51 -1.32 -17.50 0.70
C CYS A 51 -2.81 -17.42 0.32
N VAL A 52 -3.60 -18.43 0.68
CA VAL A 52 -5.08 -18.39 0.68
C VAL A 52 -5.59 -18.93 2.00
N VAL A 53 -6.55 -18.22 2.59
CA VAL A 53 -7.35 -18.66 3.75
C VAL A 53 -8.81 -18.72 3.32
N VAL A 54 -9.42 -19.89 3.38
CA VAL A 54 -10.84 -20.09 3.06
C VAL A 54 -11.66 -20.02 4.35
N ILE A 55 -12.67 -19.16 4.38
CA ILE A 55 -13.57 -18.96 5.52
C ILE A 55 -14.99 -19.23 5.10
N ASP A 56 -15.66 -20.14 5.80
CA ASP A 56 -17.09 -20.37 5.66
C ASP A 56 -17.86 -19.43 6.59
N ARG A 57 -18.50 -18.41 6.02
CA ARG A 57 -19.24 -17.41 6.79
C ARG A 57 -20.49 -17.98 7.50
N ALA A 58 -20.94 -19.18 7.11
CA ALA A 58 -22.01 -19.88 7.82
C ALA A 58 -21.53 -20.47 9.16
N LEU A 59 -20.21 -20.64 9.34
CA LEU A 59 -19.59 -21.15 10.56
C LEU A 59 -18.94 -20.03 11.39
N GLU A 60 -18.36 -19.04 10.72
CA GLU A 60 -17.66 -17.91 11.35
C GLU A 60 -18.23 -16.58 10.85
N ALA A 61 -18.84 -15.80 11.75
CA ALA A 61 -19.45 -14.53 11.40
C ALA A 61 -18.46 -13.35 11.42
N ALA A 62 -17.27 -13.54 11.99
CA ALA A 62 -16.24 -12.52 12.10
C ALA A 62 -14.84 -13.11 11.97
N LEU A 63 -13.93 -12.34 11.38
CA LEU A 63 -12.51 -12.66 11.25
C LEU A 63 -11.67 -11.64 12.02
N HIS A 64 -10.79 -12.12 12.90
CA HIS A 64 -9.81 -11.26 13.56
C HIS A 64 -8.60 -10.99 12.65
N LEU A 65 -8.24 -9.72 12.49
CA LEU A 65 -7.13 -9.25 11.69
C LEU A 65 -6.06 -8.63 12.60
N GLU A 66 -4.94 -9.34 12.73
CA GLU A 66 -3.77 -8.85 13.45
C GLU A 66 -2.93 -7.95 12.54
N TYR A 67 -2.44 -6.84 13.09
CA TYR A 67 -1.44 -5.98 12.45
C TYR A 67 -0.59 -5.28 13.51
N SER A 68 0.52 -4.71 13.09
CA SER A 68 1.45 -3.95 13.94
C SER A 68 1.84 -2.63 13.26
N ILE A 69 2.63 -1.82 13.96
CA ILE A 69 3.14 -0.54 13.45
C ILE A 69 4.63 -0.43 13.83
N PRO A 70 5.46 0.26 13.04
CA PRO A 70 6.88 0.43 13.34
C PRO A 70 7.13 1.46 14.47
N ASN A 71 6.24 2.43 14.64
CA ASN A 71 6.32 3.50 15.63
C ASN A 71 4.92 4.06 15.91
N GLU A 72 4.73 4.76 17.03
CA GLU A 72 3.50 5.52 17.27
C GLU A 72 3.52 6.84 16.48
N ASP A 73 2.33 7.34 16.18
CA ASP A 73 2.14 8.55 15.40
C ASP A 73 0.83 9.24 15.78
N LEU A 74 0.88 10.07 16.82
CA LEU A 74 -0.32 10.67 17.44
C LEU A 74 -0.27 12.21 17.49
N GLU A 75 0.91 12.81 17.34
CA GLU A 75 1.17 14.22 17.67
C GLU A 75 0.85 15.17 16.51
N LYS A 76 -0.38 15.67 16.41
CA LYS A 76 -0.80 16.58 15.33
C LYS A 76 -0.41 18.04 15.56
N THR A 77 -0.10 18.75 14.48
CA THR A 77 0.01 20.21 14.41
C THR A 77 -1.33 20.85 14.03
N ASP A 78 -1.47 22.16 14.27
CA ASP A 78 -2.73 22.91 14.05
C ASP A 78 -3.14 23.01 12.56
N ASP A 79 -2.25 22.68 11.65
CA ASP A 79 -2.46 22.70 10.19
C ASP A 79 -2.69 21.32 9.58
N GLU A 80 -2.81 20.28 10.40
CA GLU A 80 -3.23 18.94 10.00
C GLU A 80 -4.76 18.75 10.09
N VAL A 81 -5.26 17.72 9.41
CA VAL A 81 -6.66 17.28 9.54
C VAL A 81 -6.90 16.66 10.93
N SER A 82 -8.04 16.97 11.55
CA SER A 82 -8.27 16.59 12.95
C SER A 82 -8.39 15.08 13.18
N ASP A 83 -8.83 14.31 12.17
CA ASP A 83 -8.97 12.85 12.20
C ASP A 83 -7.79 12.11 11.53
N GLY A 84 -6.73 12.83 11.12
CA GLY A 84 -5.52 12.26 10.53
C GLY A 84 -4.74 11.35 11.47
N ARG A 85 -3.62 10.80 11.00
CA ARG A 85 -2.76 9.87 11.73
C ARG A 85 -3.53 8.67 12.26
N THR A 86 -4.29 8.09 11.35
CA THR A 86 -5.12 6.93 11.62
C THR A 86 -4.95 5.86 10.54
N HIS A 87 -5.20 4.62 10.93
CA HIS A 87 -5.35 3.50 10.01
C HIS A 87 -6.83 3.18 9.77
N GLN A 88 -7.11 2.68 8.58
CA GLN A 88 -8.39 2.13 8.21
C GLN A 88 -8.16 0.84 7.42
N LEU A 89 -8.77 -0.26 7.85
CA LEU A 89 -8.67 -1.52 7.11
C LEU A 89 -9.77 -1.60 6.05
N LEU A 90 -9.38 -2.11 4.87
CA LEU A 90 -10.21 -2.27 3.69
C LEU A 90 -10.16 -3.72 3.20
N ALA A 91 -11.25 -4.22 2.65
CA ALA A 91 -11.29 -5.48 1.90
C ALA A 91 -11.46 -5.18 0.40
N LEU A 92 -10.53 -5.65 -0.43
CA LEU A 92 -10.49 -5.42 -1.88
C LEU A 92 -10.89 -6.70 -2.61
N ALA A 93 -11.99 -6.68 -3.37
CA ALA A 93 -12.52 -7.85 -4.10
C ALA A 93 -11.77 -8.17 -5.41
N ARG A 94 -10.68 -7.45 -5.67
CA ARG A 94 -9.78 -7.64 -6.81
C ARG A 94 -8.39 -7.20 -6.42
N GLN A 95 -7.40 -7.75 -7.09
CA GLN A 95 -6.07 -7.16 -7.07
C GLN A 95 -6.00 -6.01 -8.08
N SER A 96 -5.07 -5.09 -7.85
CA SER A 96 -4.80 -3.97 -8.73
C SER A 96 -3.33 -3.63 -8.70
N LEU A 97 -2.90 -3.00 -9.77
CA LEU A 97 -1.54 -2.52 -9.97
C LEU A 97 -1.28 -1.22 -9.22
N ALA A 98 -2.34 -0.46 -8.93
CA ALA A 98 -2.29 0.73 -8.10
C ALA A 98 -3.65 0.97 -7.43
N LEU A 99 -3.61 1.49 -6.21
CA LEU A 99 -4.76 2.05 -5.51
C LEU A 99 -4.69 3.59 -5.64
N PRO A 100 -5.84 4.27 -5.81
CA PRO A 100 -5.89 5.72 -5.74
C PRO A 100 -5.42 6.23 -4.38
N LEU A 101 -4.75 7.39 -4.35
CA LEU A 101 -4.16 7.94 -3.12
C LEU A 101 -5.21 8.31 -2.07
N TRP A 102 -6.40 8.73 -2.51
CA TRP A 102 -7.47 9.18 -1.63
C TRP A 102 -8.50 8.08 -1.47
N LEU A 103 -8.93 7.83 -0.24
CA LEU A 103 -9.97 6.84 0.01
C LEU A 103 -11.36 7.38 -0.38
N SER A 104 -11.68 8.61 0.01
CA SER A 104 -13.00 9.21 -0.16
C SER A 104 -12.97 10.71 -0.54
N ASP A 105 -14.07 11.22 -1.09
CA ASP A 105 -14.24 12.66 -1.34
C ASP A 105 -14.30 13.48 -0.03
N VAL A 106 -14.70 12.82 1.07
CA VAL A 106 -14.69 13.41 2.42
C VAL A 106 -13.25 13.70 2.85
N ASP A 107 -12.34 12.76 2.61
CA ASP A 107 -10.90 12.92 2.90
C ASP A 107 -10.29 14.04 2.07
N VAL A 108 -10.58 14.07 0.76
CA VAL A 108 -10.16 15.15 -0.14
C VAL A 108 -10.63 16.50 0.39
N SER A 109 -11.90 16.60 0.78
CA SER A 109 -12.50 17.83 1.29
C SER A 109 -11.86 18.27 2.61
N ALA A 110 -11.61 17.33 3.52
CA ALA A 110 -10.95 17.60 4.80
C ALA A 110 -9.53 18.14 4.61
N ALA A 111 -8.75 17.51 3.74
CA ALA A 111 -7.39 17.98 3.42
C ALA A 111 -7.38 19.33 2.67
N ALA A 112 -8.32 19.55 1.75
CA ALA A 112 -8.47 20.85 1.09
C ALA A 112 -8.84 21.97 2.07
N ALA A 113 -9.69 21.69 3.07
CA ALA A 113 -10.14 22.67 4.06
C ALA A 113 -8.99 23.22 4.94
N VAL A 114 -7.94 22.43 5.17
CA VAL A 114 -6.73 22.87 5.90
C VAL A 114 -5.64 23.41 4.98
N GLY A 115 -5.87 23.40 3.66
CA GLY A 115 -4.95 23.93 2.64
C GLY A 115 -3.83 22.99 2.24
N LEU A 116 -4.00 21.68 2.46
CA LEU A 116 -3.00 20.67 2.10
C LEU A 116 -2.99 20.35 0.59
N LEU A 117 -4.12 20.51 -0.09
CA LEU A 117 -4.25 20.24 -1.53
C LEU A 117 -5.25 21.18 -2.21
N ASP A 118 -5.26 21.12 -3.55
CA ASP A 118 -6.23 21.79 -4.41
C ASP A 118 -7.18 20.74 -5.01
N ALA A 119 -8.42 20.67 -4.51
CA ALA A 119 -9.35 19.59 -4.83
C ALA A 119 -9.78 19.61 -6.30
N ASP A 120 -9.77 20.79 -6.93
CA ASP A 120 -10.12 20.95 -8.35
C ASP A 120 -9.11 20.29 -9.31
N LYS A 121 -7.95 19.87 -8.79
CA LYS A 121 -6.93 19.15 -9.56
C LYS A 121 -7.10 17.63 -9.54
N LEU A 122 -7.95 17.11 -8.67
CA LEU A 122 -8.20 15.67 -8.57
C LEU A 122 -9.30 15.25 -9.54
N THR A 123 -9.16 14.06 -10.11
CA THR A 123 -10.18 13.41 -10.92
C THR A 123 -10.81 12.24 -10.17
N PRO A 124 -11.94 11.67 -10.63
CA PRO A 124 -12.54 10.50 -9.99
C PRO A 124 -11.60 9.29 -9.86
N GLU A 125 -10.59 9.19 -10.72
CA GLU A 125 -9.54 8.18 -10.68
C GLU A 125 -8.50 8.41 -9.56
N ASP A 126 -8.48 9.57 -8.93
CA ASP A 126 -7.59 9.86 -7.79
C ASP A 126 -8.21 9.43 -6.45
N VAL A 127 -9.51 9.07 -6.43
CA VAL A 127 -10.28 8.74 -5.22
C VAL A 127 -10.91 7.35 -5.33
N LEU A 128 -10.61 6.44 -4.40
CA LEU A 128 -11.05 5.03 -4.42
C LEU A 128 -12.57 4.87 -4.47
N GLU A 129 -13.31 5.72 -3.77
CA GLU A 129 -14.79 5.72 -3.75
C GLU A 129 -15.42 6.02 -5.11
N THR A 130 -14.86 6.97 -5.85
CA THR A 130 -15.38 7.39 -7.17
C THR A 130 -14.68 6.69 -8.34
N HIS A 131 -13.60 5.95 -8.07
CA HIS A 131 -12.80 5.33 -9.11
C HIS A 131 -13.62 4.27 -9.88
N PRO A 132 -13.81 4.41 -11.20
CA PRO A 132 -14.69 3.52 -11.98
C PRO A 132 -14.33 2.03 -11.90
N ALA A 133 -13.03 1.71 -11.84
CA ALA A 133 -12.55 0.32 -11.73
C ALA A 133 -12.74 -0.32 -10.34
N TRP A 134 -13.10 0.47 -9.33
CA TRP A 134 -13.21 0.07 -7.93
C TRP A 134 -14.64 0.18 -7.37
N THR A 135 -15.53 0.92 -8.02
CA THR A 135 -16.94 1.04 -7.61
C THR A 135 -17.56 -0.35 -7.37
N GLY A 136 -17.99 -0.61 -6.13
CA GLY A 136 -18.61 -1.88 -5.72
C GLY A 136 -17.63 -3.07 -5.62
N ARG A 137 -16.31 -2.84 -5.65
CA ARG A 137 -15.27 -3.88 -5.59
C ARG A 137 -14.35 -3.75 -4.38
N TRP A 138 -14.76 -2.99 -3.38
CA TRP A 138 -14.08 -2.89 -2.11
C TRP A 138 -15.09 -2.60 -1.00
N LEU A 139 -14.68 -2.84 0.25
CA LEU A 139 -15.48 -2.64 1.45
C LEU A 139 -14.61 -2.02 2.54
N ARG A 140 -15.23 -1.21 3.40
CA ARG A 140 -14.63 -0.75 4.66
C ARG A 140 -14.75 -1.87 5.69
N ILE A 141 -13.62 -2.29 6.26
CA ILE A 141 -13.61 -3.17 7.44
C ILE A 141 -13.75 -2.30 8.68
N THR A 142 -12.96 -1.23 8.74
CA THR A 142 -13.09 -0.17 9.74
C THR A 142 -13.91 0.97 9.13
N PRO A 143 -15.03 1.41 9.72
CA PRO A 143 -15.79 2.56 9.21
C PRO A 143 -15.04 3.88 9.43
N ASP A 144 -15.40 4.92 8.68
CA ASP A 144 -14.69 6.22 8.67
C ASP A 144 -14.66 6.89 10.05
N ASP A 145 -15.72 6.74 10.84
CA ASP A 145 -15.85 7.30 12.19
C ASP A 145 -15.17 6.47 13.29
N ALA A 146 -14.66 5.28 12.94
CA ALA A 146 -13.92 4.40 13.85
C ALA A 146 -12.49 4.15 13.38
N ARG A 147 -11.93 5.06 12.59
CA ARG A 147 -10.51 5.08 12.21
C ARG A 147 -9.61 4.89 13.43
N LEU A 148 -8.58 4.07 13.25
CA LEU A 148 -7.74 3.55 14.32
C LEU A 148 -6.56 4.48 14.56
N PRO A 149 -6.40 5.12 15.74
CA PRO A 149 -5.22 5.92 16.03
C PRO A 149 -3.94 5.08 15.94
N ILE A 150 -2.89 5.64 15.33
CA ILE A 150 -1.61 4.94 15.13
C ILE A 150 -0.84 4.88 16.47
N SER A 151 -1.20 3.89 17.29
CA SER A 151 -0.60 3.62 18.60
C SER A 151 -0.40 2.13 18.81
N PHE A 152 0.60 1.75 19.60
CA PHE A 152 0.88 0.33 19.84
C PHE A 152 -0.31 -0.41 20.49
N PRO A 153 -1.04 0.15 21.48
CA PRO A 153 -2.17 -0.55 22.08
C PRO A 153 -3.33 -0.79 21.10
N VAL A 154 -3.59 0.16 20.19
CA VAL A 154 -4.65 0.01 19.18
C VAL A 154 -4.24 -1.03 18.14
N ALA A 155 -3.02 -0.97 17.61
CA ALA A 155 -2.54 -1.95 16.64
C ALA A 155 -2.50 -3.37 17.23
N ALA A 156 -1.97 -3.51 18.46
CA ALA A 156 -1.89 -4.81 19.15
C ALA A 156 -3.26 -5.41 19.49
N ALA A 157 -4.34 -4.62 19.51
CA ALA A 157 -5.69 -5.12 19.71
C ALA A 157 -6.27 -5.78 18.45
N GLY A 158 -5.71 -5.52 17.27
CA GLY A 158 -6.22 -6.00 15.99
C GLY A 158 -7.60 -5.42 15.63
N VAL A 159 -8.23 -5.99 14.61
CA VAL A 159 -9.55 -5.58 14.13
C VAL A 159 -10.43 -6.79 13.90
N ASP A 160 -11.62 -6.81 14.49
CA ASP A 160 -12.63 -7.82 14.20
C ASP A 160 -13.47 -7.39 12.99
N TRP A 161 -13.28 -8.06 11.86
CA TRP A 161 -14.06 -7.85 10.65
C TRP A 161 -15.30 -8.73 10.66
N SER A 162 -16.49 -8.12 10.72
CA SER A 162 -17.76 -8.83 10.50
C SER A 162 -17.88 -9.25 9.03
N ILE A 163 -17.96 -10.56 8.79
CA ILE A 163 -18.07 -11.16 7.44
C ILE A 163 -19.44 -11.75 7.14
N ALA A 164 -20.38 -11.68 8.09
CA ALA A 164 -21.73 -12.25 7.94
C ALA A 164 -22.46 -11.71 6.69
N ASP A 165 -22.32 -10.42 6.41
CA ASP A 165 -22.97 -9.74 5.27
C ASP A 165 -22.02 -9.53 4.07
N VAL A 166 -20.78 -10.02 4.15
CA VAL A 166 -19.80 -9.88 3.07
C VAL A 166 -20.08 -10.96 2.02
N ALA A 167 -20.27 -10.54 0.77
CA ALA A 167 -20.55 -11.46 -0.33
C ALA A 167 -19.45 -12.54 -0.47
N PRO A 168 -19.79 -13.76 -0.92
CA PRO A 168 -18.79 -14.76 -1.24
C PRO A 168 -17.83 -14.25 -2.32
N GLY A 169 -16.54 -14.53 -2.16
CA GLY A 169 -15.51 -13.99 -3.03
C GLY A 169 -14.13 -14.01 -2.40
N ALA A 170 -13.16 -13.53 -3.18
CA ALA A 170 -11.76 -13.51 -2.83
C ALA A 170 -11.32 -12.06 -2.56
N TYR A 171 -10.82 -11.81 -1.35
CA TYR A 171 -10.53 -10.48 -0.84
C TYR A 171 -9.08 -10.34 -0.41
N LEU A 172 -8.45 -9.23 -0.80
CA LEU A 172 -7.20 -8.76 -0.20
C LEU A 172 -7.51 -7.79 0.93
N ILE A 173 -6.66 -7.78 1.97
CA ILE A 173 -6.77 -6.79 3.04
C ILE A 173 -5.74 -5.69 2.77
N ASP A 174 -6.18 -4.45 2.91
CA ASP A 174 -5.33 -3.27 2.79
C ASP A 174 -5.45 -2.39 4.04
N GLY A 175 -4.32 -1.88 4.51
CA GLY A 175 -4.25 -0.87 5.56
C GLY A 175 -4.02 0.51 4.96
N TYR A 176 -5.05 1.33 4.95
CA TYR A 176 -4.99 2.73 4.55
C TYR A 176 -4.50 3.60 5.70
N THR A 177 -3.43 4.36 5.48
CA THR A 177 -2.92 5.36 6.41
C THR A 177 -3.44 6.73 5.98
N TRP A 178 -4.35 7.28 6.78
CA TRP A 178 -4.89 8.61 6.60
C TRP A 178 -3.94 9.64 7.24
N ASP A 179 -3.07 10.21 6.41
CA ASP A 179 -2.06 11.17 6.82
C ASP A 179 -1.69 12.07 5.62
N PRO A 180 -2.60 12.97 5.23
CA PRO A 180 -2.47 13.73 3.99
C PRO A 180 -1.25 14.66 4.01
N VAL A 181 -0.68 15.00 2.85
CA VAL A 181 -1.14 14.64 1.50
C VAL A 181 -0.64 13.28 1.00
N PHE A 182 0.28 12.64 1.70
CA PHE A 182 0.95 11.41 1.25
C PHE A 182 0.36 10.17 1.90
N ASN A 183 -0.96 9.99 1.77
CA ASN A 183 -1.63 8.79 2.29
C ASN A 183 -0.96 7.52 1.76
N LEU A 184 -1.05 6.43 2.52
CA LEU A 184 -0.32 5.21 2.22
C LEU A 184 -1.23 3.99 2.25
N HIS A 185 -1.13 3.13 1.24
CA HIS A 185 -1.74 1.81 1.21
C HIS A 185 -0.71 0.75 1.58
N SER A 186 -1.07 -0.11 2.52
CA SER A 186 -0.22 -1.21 3.00
C SER A 186 -0.96 -2.52 2.81
N LEU A 187 -0.63 -3.26 1.75
CA LEU A 187 -1.30 -4.51 1.45
C LEU A 187 -0.87 -5.61 2.41
N ARG A 188 -1.83 -6.33 2.99
CA ARG A 188 -1.58 -7.58 3.71
C ARG A 188 -1.31 -8.70 2.71
N TRP A 189 -0.22 -9.43 2.93
CA TRP A 189 0.03 -10.67 2.18
C TRP A 189 -1.03 -11.73 2.49
N GLY A 190 -1.42 -12.50 1.48
CA GLY A 190 -2.39 -13.59 1.62
C GLY A 190 -3.84 -13.16 1.37
N LEU A 191 -4.55 -13.98 0.62
CA LEU A 191 -5.94 -13.77 0.21
C LEU A 191 -6.90 -14.43 1.20
N ILE A 192 -8.03 -13.78 1.47
CA ILE A 192 -9.15 -14.34 2.23
C ILE A 192 -10.27 -14.66 1.26
N LYS A 193 -10.62 -15.94 1.15
CA LYS A 193 -11.72 -16.41 0.33
C LYS A 193 -12.91 -16.71 1.23
N ILE A 194 -13.98 -15.93 1.08
CA ILE A 194 -15.23 -16.09 1.82
C ILE A 194 -16.16 -16.98 0.99
N VAL A 195 -16.66 -18.04 1.60
CA VAL A 195 -17.68 -18.95 1.04
C VAL A 195 -18.91 -18.99 1.94
N ASP A 196 -20.04 -19.49 1.41
CA ASP A 196 -21.33 -19.52 2.10
C ASP A 196 -21.87 -20.95 2.22
N GLY A 197 -21.49 -21.64 3.31
CA GLY A 197 -21.79 -23.04 3.54
C GLY A 197 -20.72 -24.00 2.99
N PRO A 198 -20.90 -25.31 3.19
CA PRO A 198 -19.93 -26.31 2.77
C PRO A 198 -19.76 -26.22 1.27
N ALA A 199 -18.62 -25.68 0.82
CA ALA A 199 -18.26 -25.33 -0.56
C ALA A 199 -19.16 -26.02 -1.59
N GLY A 200 -20.36 -25.46 -1.78
CA GLY A 200 -21.21 -25.85 -2.87
C GLY A 200 -20.55 -25.24 -4.08
N ASP A 201 -20.35 -26.01 -5.14
CA ASP A 201 -19.63 -25.58 -6.33
C ASP A 201 -20.05 -24.17 -6.83
N ASP A 202 -21.30 -23.74 -6.58
CA ASP A 202 -21.87 -22.44 -6.97
C ASP A 202 -21.28 -21.23 -6.23
N ALA A 203 -20.80 -21.39 -4.99
CA ALA A 203 -20.23 -20.31 -4.18
C ALA A 203 -18.68 -20.27 -4.23
N ASP A 204 -18.05 -21.33 -4.72
CA ASP A 204 -16.61 -21.52 -4.69
C ASP A 204 -15.94 -20.94 -5.95
N LEU A 205 -15.58 -19.65 -5.95
CA LEU A 205 -14.88 -19.00 -7.07
C LEU A 205 -13.39 -19.37 -7.08
N PRO A 206 -12.75 -19.54 -8.26
CA PRO A 206 -11.30 -19.68 -8.29
C PRO A 206 -10.63 -18.44 -7.70
N ALA A 207 -9.51 -18.61 -7.02
CA ALA A 207 -8.71 -17.54 -6.46
C ALA A 207 -7.23 -17.82 -6.67
N ALA A 208 -6.46 -16.75 -6.88
CA ALA A 208 -5.01 -16.84 -6.98
C ALA A 208 -4.36 -15.63 -6.33
N LEU A 209 -3.11 -15.80 -5.90
CA LEU A 209 -2.25 -14.72 -5.46
C LEU A 209 -0.85 -14.96 -6.03
N LEU A 210 -0.28 -13.96 -6.69
CA LEU A 210 1.12 -13.98 -7.12
C LEU A 210 1.98 -13.31 -6.05
N GLU A 211 3.11 -13.93 -5.70
CA GLU A 211 4.00 -13.42 -4.67
C GLU A 211 4.88 -12.29 -5.17
N ARG A 212 5.26 -11.42 -4.24
CA ARG A 212 6.39 -10.52 -4.46
C ARG A 212 7.64 -11.40 -4.52
N SER A 213 8.33 -11.41 -5.65
CA SER A 213 9.56 -12.19 -5.81
C SER A 213 10.56 -11.72 -4.74
N ALA A 214 11.06 -12.64 -3.92
CA ALA A 214 11.93 -12.32 -2.78
C ALA A 214 13.34 -11.84 -3.18
N GLY A 215 13.59 -11.51 -4.46
CA GLY A 215 14.93 -11.15 -4.92
C GLY A 215 15.09 -10.72 -6.38
N ALA A 216 14.04 -10.77 -7.21
CA ALA A 216 14.16 -10.38 -8.62
C ALA A 216 13.01 -9.46 -9.03
N LEU A 217 13.14 -8.18 -8.69
CA LEU A 217 12.39 -7.10 -9.34
C LEU A 217 12.97 -6.77 -10.73
N PHE A 218 14.06 -7.42 -11.10
CA PHE A 218 14.78 -7.22 -12.34
C PHE A 218 14.96 -8.55 -13.06
N VAL A 219 14.74 -8.57 -14.36
CA VAL A 219 15.00 -9.71 -15.25
C VAL A 219 15.58 -9.16 -16.55
N THR A 220 16.58 -9.81 -17.14
CA THR A 220 17.09 -9.43 -18.46
C THR A 220 16.10 -9.89 -19.53
N GLU A 221 15.89 -9.10 -20.58
CA GLU A 221 15.08 -9.57 -21.71
C GLU A 221 15.61 -10.91 -22.27
N GLY A 222 14.69 -11.81 -22.63
CA GLY A 222 15.04 -13.16 -23.06
C GLY A 222 15.42 -14.14 -21.94
N GLU A 223 15.64 -13.68 -20.70
CA GLU A 223 15.85 -14.56 -19.53
C GLU A 223 14.53 -14.89 -18.82
N ALA A 224 14.42 -16.13 -18.32
CA ALA A 224 13.23 -16.58 -17.62
C ALA A 224 13.24 -16.12 -16.15
N LEU A 225 12.11 -15.57 -15.71
CA LEU A 225 11.79 -15.27 -14.32
C LEU A 225 10.69 -16.22 -13.84
N THR A 226 10.91 -16.89 -12.71
CA THR A 226 9.86 -17.67 -12.04
C THR A 226 9.06 -16.77 -11.10
N LEU A 227 7.79 -16.59 -11.40
CA LEU A 227 6.80 -15.97 -10.51
C LEU A 227 6.19 -17.07 -9.64
N THR A 228 6.24 -16.89 -8.33
CA THR A 228 5.60 -17.80 -7.38
C THR A 228 4.22 -17.30 -7.00
N GLY A 229 3.40 -18.17 -6.44
CA GLY A 229 2.07 -17.82 -5.97
C GLY A 229 1.35 -19.00 -5.34
N CYS A 230 0.04 -18.85 -5.22
CA CYS A 230 -0.86 -19.96 -4.93
C CYS A 230 -2.17 -19.82 -5.69
N VAL A 231 -2.85 -20.95 -5.80
CA VAL A 231 -4.16 -21.10 -6.42
C VAL A 231 -5.05 -21.90 -5.48
N ASP A 232 -6.30 -21.47 -5.37
CA ASP A 232 -7.40 -22.23 -4.80
C ASP A 232 -8.50 -22.30 -5.85
N ALA A 233 -8.70 -23.51 -6.41
CA ALA A 233 -9.47 -23.72 -7.62
C ALA A 233 -10.12 -25.11 -7.64
N LEU A 234 -11.29 -25.18 -8.28
CA LEU A 234 -12.00 -26.43 -8.54
C LEU A 234 -11.26 -27.27 -9.58
N PRO A 235 -11.36 -28.61 -9.53
CA PRO A 235 -10.81 -29.49 -10.57
C PRO A 235 -11.30 -29.09 -11.96
N GLY A 236 -10.37 -29.02 -12.92
CA GLY A 236 -10.65 -28.61 -14.30
C GLY A 236 -10.60 -27.09 -14.53
N THR A 237 -10.23 -26.30 -13.53
CA THR A 237 -9.90 -24.87 -13.72
C THR A 237 -8.68 -24.75 -14.64
N THR A 238 -8.69 -23.72 -15.47
CA THR A 238 -7.57 -23.37 -16.35
C THR A 238 -6.96 -22.03 -15.95
N ALA A 239 -5.67 -21.88 -16.20
CA ALA A 239 -4.90 -20.67 -16.00
C ALA A 239 -4.38 -20.15 -17.34
N ARG A 240 -4.52 -18.84 -17.55
CA ARG A 240 -3.97 -18.09 -18.69
C ARG A 240 -3.15 -16.93 -18.14
N ALA A 241 -1.95 -16.71 -18.65
CA ALA A 241 -1.12 -15.59 -18.20
C ALA A 241 -0.78 -14.63 -19.34
N ALA A 242 -0.76 -13.34 -19.00
CA ALA A 242 -0.47 -12.27 -19.93
C ALA A 242 0.40 -11.21 -19.28
N TRP A 243 1.15 -10.48 -20.09
CA TRP A 243 1.99 -9.36 -19.67
C TRP A 243 1.61 -8.09 -20.45
N ALA A 244 1.96 -6.92 -19.92
CA ALA A 244 1.82 -5.65 -20.63
C ALA A 244 2.89 -4.66 -20.15
N PRO A 245 3.35 -3.72 -20.97
CA PRO A 245 4.15 -2.59 -20.50
C PRO A 245 3.43 -1.84 -19.38
N ALA A 246 4.17 -1.43 -18.35
CA ALA A 246 3.62 -0.70 -17.24
C ALA A 246 3.21 0.71 -17.68
N THR A 247 1.90 0.98 -17.63
CA THR A 247 1.34 2.32 -17.87
C THR A 247 0.68 2.85 -16.61
N TYR A 248 0.87 4.14 -16.35
CA TYR A 248 0.23 4.85 -15.23
C TYR A 248 -1.17 5.36 -15.57
N LYS A 249 -1.59 5.28 -16.85
CA LYS A 249 -2.91 5.72 -17.32
C LYS A 249 -3.45 4.80 -18.41
N GLY A 250 -4.75 4.53 -18.34
CA GLY A 250 -5.46 3.70 -19.31
C GLY A 250 -5.33 2.19 -19.06
N GLU A 251 -6.07 1.41 -19.86
CA GLU A 251 -6.01 -0.06 -19.81
C GLU A 251 -4.73 -0.55 -20.51
N PRO A 252 -3.92 -1.43 -19.88
CA PRO A 252 -2.75 -2.00 -20.53
C PRO A 252 -3.12 -2.87 -21.74
N ASP A 253 -2.28 -2.87 -22.77
CA ASP A 253 -2.42 -3.78 -23.91
C ASP A 253 -1.79 -5.14 -23.58
N TRP A 254 -2.64 -6.09 -23.18
CA TRP A 254 -2.22 -7.38 -22.64
C TRP A 254 -1.84 -8.38 -23.73
N GLN A 255 -0.61 -8.88 -23.64
CA GLN A 255 -0.05 -9.92 -24.52
C GLN A 255 0.02 -11.26 -23.79
N VAL A 256 -0.61 -12.28 -24.36
CA VAL A 256 -0.63 -13.64 -23.78
C VAL A 256 0.73 -14.29 -23.95
N PHE A 257 1.25 -14.89 -22.88
CA PHE A 257 2.46 -15.70 -22.91
C PHE A 257 2.25 -17.12 -22.37
N LEU A 258 1.13 -17.37 -21.68
CA LEU A 258 0.66 -18.70 -21.31
C LEU A 258 -0.77 -18.87 -21.81
N ASP A 259 -0.94 -19.75 -22.79
CA ASP A 259 -2.26 -20.22 -23.22
C ASP A 259 -2.98 -20.97 -22.10
N PRO A 260 -4.33 -21.04 -22.11
CA PRO A 260 -5.09 -21.75 -21.09
C PRO A 260 -4.57 -23.17 -20.84
N ALA A 261 -4.06 -23.40 -19.62
CA ALA A 261 -3.52 -24.68 -19.17
C ALA A 261 -4.21 -25.11 -17.87
N PRO A 262 -4.44 -26.42 -17.62
CA PRO A 262 -5.02 -26.89 -16.36
C PRO A 262 -4.19 -26.44 -15.15
N VAL A 263 -4.87 -26.04 -14.08
CA VAL A 263 -4.25 -25.67 -12.81
C VAL A 263 -4.97 -26.36 -11.65
N GLU A 264 -4.19 -26.78 -10.66
CA GLU A 264 -4.70 -27.41 -9.45
C GLU A 264 -4.52 -26.47 -8.25
N SER A 265 -5.30 -26.69 -7.20
CA SER A 265 -5.12 -25.97 -5.94
C SER A 265 -3.74 -26.26 -5.32
N GLY A 266 -3.07 -25.23 -4.82
CA GLY A 266 -1.78 -25.34 -4.16
C GLY A 266 -0.80 -24.24 -4.57
N PRO A 267 0.51 -24.45 -4.33
CA PRO A 267 1.56 -23.57 -4.82
C PRO A 267 1.54 -23.43 -6.34
N LEU A 268 1.79 -22.22 -6.83
CA LEU A 268 1.88 -21.89 -8.23
C LEU A 268 3.31 -21.46 -8.57
N GLU A 269 3.83 -21.97 -9.67
CA GLU A 269 5.04 -21.47 -10.32
C GLU A 269 4.69 -21.12 -11.77
N LEU A 270 4.97 -19.89 -12.17
CA LEU A 270 4.69 -19.35 -13.48
C LEU A 270 5.99 -18.80 -14.06
N GLU A 271 6.49 -19.45 -15.11
CA GLU A 271 7.65 -18.95 -15.84
C GLU A 271 7.24 -17.82 -16.78
N PHE A 272 7.95 -16.70 -16.71
CA PHE A 272 7.77 -15.54 -17.57
C PHE A 272 9.12 -15.15 -18.18
N THR A 273 9.18 -15.10 -19.51
CA THR A 273 10.34 -14.61 -20.25
C THR A 273 9.95 -13.31 -20.97
N PRO A 274 10.47 -12.15 -20.55
CA PRO A 274 10.19 -10.90 -21.25
C PRO A 274 10.66 -11.00 -22.71
N PRO A 275 9.84 -10.56 -23.68
CA PRO A 275 10.24 -10.59 -25.09
C PRO A 275 11.37 -9.58 -25.36
N LEU A 276 12.14 -9.84 -26.42
CA LEU A 276 13.18 -8.92 -26.88
C LEU A 276 12.60 -7.55 -27.26
N GLY A 277 13.33 -6.47 -26.95
CA GLY A 277 12.95 -5.10 -27.28
C GLY A 277 12.10 -4.41 -26.22
N VAL A 278 11.86 -5.04 -25.08
CA VAL A 278 11.20 -4.44 -23.91
C VAL A 278 12.20 -3.99 -22.83
N GLY A 279 13.51 -4.12 -23.10
CA GLY A 279 14.56 -3.61 -22.23
C GLY A 279 14.34 -2.15 -21.81
N SER A 280 14.73 -1.83 -20.58
CA SER A 280 14.54 -0.54 -19.92
C SER A 280 13.07 -0.15 -19.65
N GLN A 281 12.15 -1.11 -19.68
CA GLN A 281 10.74 -0.90 -19.30
C GLN A 281 10.37 -1.71 -18.06
N SER A 282 9.33 -1.28 -17.36
CA SER A 282 8.64 -2.15 -16.40
C SER A 282 7.45 -2.82 -17.06
N VAL A 283 7.13 -4.04 -16.67
CA VAL A 283 5.99 -4.79 -17.19
C VAL A 283 5.09 -5.27 -16.05
N PHE A 284 3.79 -5.28 -16.29
CA PHE A 284 2.81 -5.95 -15.46
C PHE A 284 2.62 -7.39 -15.93
N VAL A 285 2.41 -8.30 -14.99
CA VAL A 285 1.98 -9.68 -15.27
C VAL A 285 0.64 -9.92 -14.59
N ARG A 286 -0.27 -10.59 -15.30
CA ARG A 286 -1.55 -11.05 -14.76
C ARG A 286 -1.74 -12.54 -15.02
N LEU A 287 -2.47 -13.17 -14.11
CA LEU A 287 -2.97 -14.54 -14.21
C LEU A 287 -4.49 -14.50 -14.20
N THR A 288 -5.13 -15.07 -15.22
CA THR A 288 -6.57 -15.29 -15.26
C THR A 288 -6.86 -16.76 -15.02
N LEU A 289 -7.67 -17.05 -14.01
CA LEU A 289 -8.25 -18.36 -13.79
C LEU A 289 -9.66 -18.40 -14.36
N GLU A 290 -9.99 -19.48 -15.07
CA GLU A 290 -11.34 -19.76 -15.55
C GLU A 290 -11.73 -21.16 -15.09
N ASP A 291 -12.79 -21.26 -14.31
CA ASP A 291 -13.28 -22.55 -13.80
C ASP A 291 -14.15 -23.29 -14.83
N PRO A 292 -14.53 -24.57 -14.59
CA PRO A 292 -15.37 -25.34 -15.52
C PRO A 292 -16.76 -24.75 -15.82
N ARG A 293 -17.15 -23.68 -15.11
CA ARG A 293 -18.44 -22.99 -15.24
C ARG A 293 -18.29 -21.64 -15.94
N GLY A 294 -17.07 -21.30 -16.38
CA GLY A 294 -16.75 -20.04 -17.06
C GLY A 294 -16.70 -18.83 -16.13
N ARG A 295 -16.54 -19.03 -14.81
CA ARG A 295 -16.33 -17.92 -13.86
C ARG A 295 -14.83 -17.58 -13.85
N GLU A 296 -14.53 -16.30 -13.91
CA GLU A 296 -13.14 -15.81 -13.98
C GLU A 296 -12.67 -15.14 -12.68
N TYR A 297 -11.38 -15.33 -12.37
CA TYR A 297 -10.65 -14.55 -11.37
C TYR A 297 -9.33 -14.05 -11.96
N VAL A 298 -8.96 -12.80 -11.65
CA VAL A 298 -7.71 -12.20 -12.15
C VAL A 298 -6.81 -11.80 -10.98
N ALA A 299 -5.63 -12.42 -10.93
CA ALA A 299 -4.52 -12.03 -10.07
C ALA A 299 -3.49 -11.21 -10.87
N TYR A 300 -2.78 -10.34 -10.18
CA TYR A 300 -1.70 -9.53 -10.73
C TYR A 300 -0.43 -9.77 -9.92
N ALA A 301 0.73 -9.64 -10.57
CA ALA A 301 1.97 -9.48 -9.83
C ALA A 301 1.85 -8.20 -8.98
N PRO A 302 2.24 -8.23 -7.69
CA PRO A 302 2.01 -7.11 -6.78
C PRO A 302 2.82 -5.86 -7.16
N GLU A 303 3.90 -6.03 -7.92
CA GLU A 303 4.74 -4.94 -8.41
C GLU A 303 5.08 -5.15 -9.90
N PRO A 304 5.27 -4.05 -10.65
CA PRO A 304 5.86 -4.13 -11.97
C PRO A 304 7.25 -4.80 -11.93
N ILE A 305 7.53 -5.66 -12.90
CA ILE A 305 8.83 -6.28 -13.09
C ILE A 305 9.65 -5.36 -13.98
N ALA A 306 10.82 -4.89 -13.52
CA ALA A 306 11.73 -4.13 -14.37
C ALA A 306 12.51 -5.07 -15.30
N VAL A 307 12.50 -4.76 -16.60
CA VAL A 307 13.22 -5.53 -17.61
C VAL A 307 14.49 -4.80 -18.00
N LEU A 308 15.63 -5.47 -17.88
CA LEU A 308 16.93 -4.95 -18.26
C LEU A 308 17.22 -5.32 -19.73
N GLU A 309 17.80 -4.38 -20.45
CA GLU A 309 18.29 -4.62 -21.81
C GLU A 309 19.46 -5.62 -21.76
N GLN A 310 19.48 -6.56 -22.72
CA GLN A 310 20.59 -7.48 -22.85
C GLN A 310 21.78 -6.71 -23.42
N LEU A 311 22.85 -6.56 -22.63
CA LEU A 311 24.09 -5.98 -23.14
C LEU A 311 24.81 -7.04 -23.96
N ASP A 312 25.02 -6.75 -25.24
CA ASP A 312 25.89 -7.58 -26.09
C ASP A 312 27.31 -7.61 -25.47
N GLU A 313 27.75 -8.80 -25.05
CA GLU A 313 29.07 -9.02 -24.45
C GLU A 313 30.23 -8.76 -25.46
N GLU A 314 29.91 -8.40 -26.72
CA GLU A 314 30.85 -8.31 -27.84
C GLU A 314 31.58 -6.96 -28.00
N THR A 315 31.39 -5.98 -27.10
CA THR A 315 32.09 -4.67 -27.17
C THR A 315 33.04 -4.34 -26.02
N ALA A 316 33.34 -5.29 -25.13
CA ALA A 316 34.32 -5.12 -24.05
C ALA A 316 35.77 -5.51 -24.43
N THR A 317 36.13 -5.47 -25.72
CA THR A 317 37.54 -5.57 -26.18
C THR A 317 37.85 -4.49 -27.20
N SER A 318 37.90 -3.23 -26.75
CA SER A 318 38.84 -2.28 -27.34
C SER A 318 39.85 -1.93 -26.26
N GLU A 319 40.98 -2.61 -26.33
CA GLU A 319 42.20 -2.14 -25.69
C GLU A 319 42.38 -0.68 -26.09
N ALA A 320 42.30 0.23 -25.11
CA ALA A 320 42.65 1.62 -25.32
C ALA A 320 44.15 1.68 -25.59
N ASP A 321 44.51 1.56 -26.87
CA ASP A 321 45.82 1.91 -27.41
C ASP A 321 45.97 3.43 -27.30
N VAL A 322 46.45 3.88 -26.14
CA VAL A 322 46.85 5.27 -25.91
C VAL A 322 48.18 5.49 -26.63
N THR A 323 48.11 5.69 -27.95
CA THR A 323 49.21 6.28 -28.72
C THR A 323 49.20 7.79 -28.46
N SER A 324 50.15 8.22 -27.64
CA SER A 324 50.46 9.62 -27.40
C SER A 324 51.23 10.20 -28.58
N ASP A 325 50.53 10.71 -29.59
CA ASP A 325 51.11 11.60 -30.59
C ASP A 325 50.66 13.05 -30.32
N ALA A 326 51.51 13.77 -29.60
CA ALA A 326 51.42 15.20 -29.41
C ALA A 326 52.08 15.92 -30.60
N SER A 327 51.28 16.64 -31.40
CA SER A 327 51.78 17.68 -32.31
C SER A 327 50.68 18.68 -32.69
N GLY A 328 50.97 19.97 -32.49
CA GLY A 328 50.31 21.12 -33.13
C GLY A 328 49.09 21.67 -32.39
N ASP A 329 49.26 22.62 -31.47
CA ASP A 329 49.32 24.07 -31.71
C ASP A 329 47.95 24.69 -32.05
N GLY A 330 47.41 25.46 -31.09
CA GLY A 330 46.04 25.99 -31.16
C GLY A 330 45.66 26.82 -29.93
N SER A 331 46.34 27.96 -29.79
CA SER A 331 46.07 29.09 -28.89
C SER A 331 44.58 29.44 -28.68
N GLY A 332 44.17 29.67 -27.42
CA GLY A 332 42.79 30.09 -27.10
C GLY A 332 42.43 30.28 -25.61
N THR A 333 43.27 30.98 -24.86
CA THR A 333 43.02 31.88 -23.69
C THR A 333 41.70 31.82 -22.86
N ALA A 334 41.90 31.61 -21.54
CA ALA A 334 41.20 32.16 -20.34
C ALA A 334 39.72 31.78 -20.09
N SER A 335 39.20 31.64 -18.86
CA SER A 335 39.67 31.64 -17.46
C SER A 335 38.43 31.30 -16.63
N ALA A 336 38.55 30.46 -15.59
CA ALA A 336 38.08 30.77 -14.22
C ALA A 336 38.13 29.52 -13.33
N THR A 337 38.93 29.69 -12.29
CA THR A 337 39.32 28.81 -11.20
C THR A 337 38.19 28.57 -10.20
N GLY A 338 38.17 27.39 -9.57
CA GLY A 338 37.32 27.04 -8.44
C GLY A 338 37.75 25.71 -7.83
N GLU A 339 38.95 25.71 -7.23
CA GLU A 339 39.61 24.60 -6.53
C GLU A 339 39.38 24.72 -5.00
N GLY A 340 39.41 23.59 -4.30
CA GLY A 340 39.34 23.48 -2.84
C GLY A 340 38.59 22.22 -2.41
N THR A 341 39.11 21.02 -2.68
CA THR A 341 40.17 20.29 -1.96
C THR A 341 39.70 19.62 -0.67
N GLU A 342 39.89 18.31 -0.71
CA GLU A 342 39.78 17.23 0.24
C GLU A 342 40.30 17.48 1.67
N THR A 343 39.76 16.70 2.60
CA THR A 343 40.61 15.97 3.57
C THR A 343 39.89 14.69 3.97
N GLY A 344 40.57 13.55 3.75
CA GLY A 344 40.05 12.22 4.06
C GLY A 344 40.28 11.79 5.50
N ALA A 345 39.71 10.63 5.83
CA ALA A 345 40.26 9.70 6.81
C ALA A 345 39.78 8.29 6.45
N VAL A 346 40.73 7.44 6.09
CA VAL A 346 40.62 5.99 6.00
C VAL A 346 41.08 5.43 7.33
N GLU A 347 40.23 4.66 8.01
CA GLU A 347 40.64 3.70 9.03
C GLU A 347 39.89 2.38 8.78
N ASP A 348 40.67 1.31 8.67
CA ASP A 348 40.26 -0.11 8.57
C ASP A 348 40.79 -0.84 9.84
N PRO A 349 40.54 -2.13 10.06
CA PRO A 349 39.43 -2.69 10.82
C PRO A 349 39.90 -3.36 12.12
N SER A 350 39.06 -3.41 13.16
CA SER A 350 39.30 -4.35 14.27
C SER A 350 38.03 -4.84 14.97
N SER A 351 37.81 -6.15 14.84
CA SER A 351 37.46 -7.09 15.91
C SER A 351 36.18 -6.93 16.76
N GLY A 352 35.36 -8.00 16.74
CA GLY A 352 34.44 -8.38 17.84
C GLY A 352 32.98 -7.99 17.56
N CYS A 353 31.95 -8.81 17.71
CA CYS A 353 31.80 -10.10 18.39
C CYS A 353 30.74 -10.94 17.67
N ALA A 354 31.00 -12.24 17.58
CA ALA A 354 29.99 -13.25 17.29
C ALA A 354 29.07 -13.46 18.51
N CYS A 355 27.76 -13.56 18.26
CA CYS A 355 26.84 -14.34 19.10
C CYS A 355 25.74 -14.93 18.21
N ARG A 356 25.96 -16.16 17.75
CA ARG A 356 24.88 -17.10 17.42
C ARG A 356 24.28 -17.59 18.74
N ALA A 357 22.97 -17.48 18.91
CA ALA A 357 22.23 -18.33 19.83
C ALA A 357 20.99 -18.86 19.10
N ARG A 358 21.08 -20.16 18.79
CA ARG A 358 20.05 -20.97 18.15
C ARG A 358 19.38 -21.72 19.30
N GLU A 359 18.21 -21.26 19.75
CA GLU A 359 17.48 -21.97 20.81
C GLU A 359 16.61 -23.06 20.18
N THR A 360 16.95 -24.30 20.56
CA THR A 360 16.20 -25.51 20.27
C THR A 360 15.38 -25.81 21.53
N PRO A 361 14.07 -26.09 21.46
CA PRO A 361 13.30 -26.43 22.64
C PRO A 361 13.64 -27.86 23.12
N PRO A 362 13.77 -28.10 24.44
CA PRO A 362 14.02 -29.45 24.94
C PRO A 362 12.74 -30.29 24.94
N ARG A 363 12.84 -31.50 24.38
CA ARG A 363 11.97 -32.63 24.69
C ARG A 363 12.52 -33.38 25.90
N SER A 364 11.74 -33.55 26.95
CA SER A 364 11.70 -34.75 27.83
C SER A 364 10.67 -34.54 28.95
N LEU A 365 9.63 -35.37 28.98
CA LEU A 365 9.43 -36.52 29.88
C LEU A 365 8.73 -36.16 31.20
N ALA A 366 7.42 -36.45 31.21
CA ALA A 366 6.73 -37.32 32.15
C ALA A 366 7.12 -37.28 33.63
N TRP A 367 6.21 -36.80 34.49
CA TRP A 367 5.78 -37.40 35.77
C TRP A 367 4.39 -36.79 36.08
N ALA A 368 3.29 -37.52 35.95
CA ALA A 368 2.69 -38.38 36.98
C ALA A 368 2.42 -37.64 38.30
N LEU A 369 1.17 -37.27 38.55
CA LEU A 369 0.57 -37.31 39.88
C LEU A 369 -0.94 -37.52 39.77
N ALA A 370 -1.36 -38.66 40.30
CA ALA A 370 -2.72 -39.12 40.42
C ALA A 370 -3.24 -38.88 41.85
N LEU A 371 -4.56 -39.06 41.99
CA LEU A 371 -5.34 -39.33 43.22
C LEU A 371 -6.00 -38.09 43.90
N PRO A 372 -7.05 -38.28 44.73
CA PRO A 372 -8.43 -38.44 44.26
C PRO A 372 -9.44 -37.64 45.12
N LEU A 373 -10.63 -37.31 44.61
CA LEU A 373 -11.74 -36.92 45.48
C LEU A 373 -12.99 -37.74 45.18
N LEU A 374 -12.98 -38.93 45.79
CA LEU A 374 -14.15 -39.73 46.07
C LEU A 374 -15.03 -39.01 47.10
N GLY A 375 -16.21 -38.59 46.64
CA GLY A 375 -17.46 -38.99 47.28
C GLY A 375 -18.02 -38.03 48.34
N ARG A 376 -19.26 -37.58 48.09
CA ARG A 376 -20.42 -38.23 48.73
C ARG A 376 -21.75 -37.73 48.15
N ARG A 377 -22.49 -38.72 47.64
CA ARG A 377 -23.88 -39.08 48.00
C ARG A 377 -25.01 -38.12 47.60
N ARG A 378 -25.88 -38.65 46.71
CA ARG A 378 -27.26 -39.14 46.98
C ARG A 378 -28.29 -38.09 46.55
N ARG A 379 -29.41 -38.37 45.89
CA ARG A 379 -30.23 -39.58 45.69
C ARG A 379 -31.31 -39.22 44.64
N ARG A 380 -31.70 -40.21 43.81
CA ARG A 380 -33.07 -40.57 43.31
C ARG A 380 -33.86 -39.46 42.58
N ALA A 381 -34.54 -39.69 41.45
CA ALA A 381 -35.37 -40.83 41.04
C ALA A 381 -35.45 -40.86 39.48
N ALA A 382 -35.48 -42.02 38.83
CA ALA A 382 -36.68 -42.69 38.26
C ALA A 382 -37.56 -41.74 37.42
N ALA A 383 -38.09 -42.05 36.25
CA ALA A 383 -38.11 -43.17 35.30
C ALA A 383 -39.10 -42.69 34.21
N SER A 384 -38.94 -43.04 32.93
CA SER A 384 -40.04 -43.47 32.06
C SER A 384 -39.70 -43.44 30.57
N SER A 385 -39.94 -44.59 29.92
CA SER A 385 -40.56 -44.79 28.60
C SER A 385 -39.88 -44.16 27.37
N GLN A 386 -39.27 -44.89 26.42
CA GLN A 386 -39.76 -46.00 25.59
C GLN A 386 -40.85 -45.59 24.56
N ARG A 387 -40.51 -45.83 23.27
CA ARG A 387 -41.36 -46.06 22.06
C ARG A 387 -42.12 -44.84 21.47
N ALA A 388 -42.36 -44.73 20.15
CA ALA A 388 -42.35 -45.64 19.00
C ALA A 388 -42.06 -44.82 17.71
N ARG A 389 -41.36 -45.32 16.68
CA ARG A 389 -41.93 -46.04 15.50
C ARG A 389 -43.40 -45.77 15.20
N GLY A 390 -43.61 -44.89 14.22
CA GLY A 390 -44.74 -44.85 13.29
C GLY A 390 -44.15 -44.48 11.94
#